data_AF-A0A2V5TSF3-F1
#
_entry.id   AF-A0A2V5TSF3-F1
#
_cell.length_a   1.000
_cell.length_b   1.000
_cell.length_c   1.000
_cell.angle_alpha   90.00
_cell.angle_beta   90.00
_cell.angle_gamma   90.00
#
_symmetry.space_group_name_H-M   'P 1'
#
loop_
_entity.id
_entity.type
_entity.pdbx_description
1 polymer ?
#
loop_
_entity_poly.entity_id
_entity_poly.type
_entity_poly.pdbx_seq_one_letter_code
_entity_poly.pdbx_strand_id
1 'polypeptide(L)' 'MREFAQHKKEFDALHTRIVAISADDSAHAQQVWQKVADRQYTILSDPGARVIRSYGVLHPGAGAS' A
#
# COMPACT_ATOMS: atom_id res chain seq x y z
N MET A 1 5.55 3.47 4.59
CA MET A 1 5.42 2.07 5.09
C MET A 1 6.30 1.76 6.30
N ARG A 2 7.59 2.15 6.34
CA ARG A 2 8.46 1.91 7.51
C ARG A 2 7.92 2.51 8.82
N GLU A 3 7.47 3.76 8.78
CA GLU A 3 6.88 4.44 9.95
C GLU A 3 5.62 3.71 10.45
N PHE A 4 4.69 3.36 9.55
CA PHE A 4 3.55 2.52 9.92
C PHE A 4 4.00 1.19 10.56
N ALA A 5 5.07 0.54 10.06
CA ALA A 5 5.56 -0.71 10.66
C ALA A 5 6.10 -0.49 12.08
N GLN A 6 6.76 0.64 12.33
CA GLN A 6 7.22 1.01 13.67
C GLN A 6 6.05 1.19 14.66
N HIS A 7 4.92 1.70 14.19
CA HIS A 7 3.73 1.98 15.01
C HIS A 7 2.66 0.87 15.00
N LYS A 8 2.97 -0.34 14.49
CA LYS A 8 1.99 -1.44 14.36
C LYS A 8 1.20 -1.73 15.63
N LYS A 9 1.88 -1.75 16.79
CA LYS A 9 1.26 -2.06 18.07
C LYS A 9 0.17 -1.05 18.48
N GLU A 10 0.32 0.21 18.09
CA GLU A 10 -0.67 1.25 18.36
C GLU A 10 -1.94 1.03 17.54
N PHE A 11 -1.80 0.69 16.27
CA PHE A 11 -2.94 0.32 15.42
C PHE A 11 -3.63 -0.95 15.89
N ASP A 12 -2.86 -1.97 16.30
CA ASP A 12 -3.42 -3.21 16.84
C ASP A 12 -4.23 -2.96 18.13
N ALA A 13 -3.72 -2.10 19.03
CA ALA A 13 -4.42 -1.71 20.27
C ALA A 13 -5.73 -0.95 20.01
N LEU A 14 -5.81 -0.22 18.90
CA LEU A 14 -7.02 0.45 18.44
C LEU A 14 -7.92 -0.45 17.58
N HIS A 15 -7.65 -1.76 17.52
CA HIS A 15 -8.36 -2.71 16.65
C HIS A 15 -8.40 -2.27 15.17
N THR A 16 -7.37 -1.54 14.73
CA THR A 16 -7.29 -0.96 13.40
C THR A 16 -6.41 -1.81 12.48
N ARG A 17 -6.93 -2.16 11.30
CA ARG A 17 -6.18 -2.90 10.28
C ARG A 17 -5.69 -1.96 9.18
N ILE A 18 -4.39 -1.98 8.91
CA ILE A 18 -3.78 -1.22 7.82
C ILE A 18 -3.55 -2.13 6.62
N VAL A 19 -3.92 -1.61 5.45
CA VAL A 19 -3.66 -2.22 4.15
C VAL A 19 -3.09 -1.13 3.24
N ALA A 20 -1.98 -1.41 2.56
CA ALA A 20 -1.47 -0.55 1.50
C ALA A 20 -1.99 -1.01 0.14
N ILE A 21 -2.21 -0.09 -0.78
CA ILE A 21 -2.59 -0.37 -2.17
C ILE A 21 -1.70 0.47 -3.10
N SER A 22 -1.17 -0.14 -4.16
CA SER A 22 -0.35 0.56 -5.16
C SER A 22 -0.89 0.31 -6.57
N ALA A 23 -0.74 1.29 -7.46
CA ALA A 23 -1.03 1.16 -8.89
C ALA A 23 0.06 0.39 -9.67
N ASP A 24 1.21 0.14 -9.03
CA ASP A 24 2.33 -0.56 -9.66
C ASP A 24 1.94 -2.00 -10.04
N ASP A 25 2.25 -2.39 -11.27
CA ASP A 25 2.09 -3.75 -11.79
C ASP A 25 3.34 -4.62 -11.61
N SER A 26 4.47 -4.00 -11.26
CA SER A 26 5.74 -4.72 -11.21
C SER A 26 5.86 -5.59 -9.96
N ALA A 27 6.08 -6.89 -10.17
CA ALA A 27 6.41 -7.84 -9.11
C ALA A 27 7.64 -7.37 -8.29
N HIS A 28 8.54 -6.61 -8.92
CA HIS A 28 9.68 -5.99 -8.27
C HIS A 28 9.26 -4.92 -7.24
N ALA A 29 8.38 -3.98 -7.61
CA ALA A 29 7.86 -2.99 -6.68
C ALA A 29 7.14 -3.66 -5.51
N GLN A 30 6.33 -4.69 -5.77
CA GLN A 30 5.67 -5.44 -4.71
C GLN A 30 6.67 -6.05 -3.72
N GLN A 31 7.76 -6.66 -4.20
CA GLN A 31 8.81 -7.22 -3.34
C GLN A 31 9.53 -6.13 -2.53
N VAL A 32 9.82 -4.97 -3.13
CA VAL A 32 10.43 -3.83 -2.42
C VAL A 32 9.51 -3.35 -1.31
N TRP A 33 8.23 -3.14 -1.61
CA TRP A 33 7.25 -2.69 -0.62
C TRP A 33 7.07 -3.67 0.53
N GLN A 34 7.04 -4.97 0.24
CA GLN A 34 6.98 -6.01 1.26
C GLN A 34 8.20 -6.02 2.17
N LYS A 35 9.40 -5.78 1.63
CA LYS A 35 10.62 -5.63 2.45
C LYS A 35 10.57 -4.37 3.32
N VAL A 36 10.14 -3.24 2.77
CA VAL A 36 10.05 -1.97 3.51
C VAL A 36 9.02 -2.03 4.64
N ALA A 37 7.93 -2.77 4.44
CA ALA A 37 6.91 -3.00 5.45
C ALA A 37 7.28 -4.11 6.45
N ASP A 38 8.46 -4.73 6.32
CA ASP A 38 8.85 -5.92 7.09
C ASP A 38 7.78 -7.03 7.08
N ARG A 39 7.02 -7.10 5.97
CA ARG A 39 5.84 -7.98 5.81
C ARG A 39 4.76 -7.85 6.89
N GLN A 40 4.77 -6.77 7.67
CA GLN A 40 3.84 -6.55 8.77
C GLN A 40 2.44 -6.10 8.30
N TYR A 41 2.33 -5.73 7.01
CA TYR A 41 1.08 -5.27 6.41
C TYR A 41 0.82 -5.95 5.07
N THR A 42 -0.47 -6.10 4.77
CA THR A 42 -0.92 -6.50 3.43
C THR A 42 -0.71 -5.34 2.45
N ILE A 43 -0.14 -5.66 1.29
CA ILE A 43 0.07 -4.71 0.19
C ILE A 43 -0.65 -5.27 -1.04
N LEU A 44 -1.70 -4.58 -1.45
CA LEU A 44 -2.51 -4.88 -2.63
C LEU A 44 -1.91 -4.20 -3.85
N SER A 45 -2.03 -4.86 -5.01
CA SER A 45 -1.73 -4.26 -6.31
C SER A 45 -3.07 -3.96 -7.00
N ASP A 46 -3.19 -2.76 -7.56
CA ASP A 46 -4.32 -2.26 -8.35
C ASP A 46 -3.81 -1.73 -9.70
N PRO A 47 -3.34 -2.62 -10.61
CA PRO A 47 -2.84 -2.20 -11.92
C PRO A 47 -3.91 -1.39 -12.68
N GLY A 48 -3.51 -0.24 -13.22
CA GLY A 48 -4.43 0.72 -13.87
C GLY A 48 -5.26 1.58 -12.90
N ALA A 49 -5.00 1.46 -11.59
CA ALA A 49 -5.56 2.31 -10.53
C ALA A 49 -7.09 2.34 -10.48
N ARG A 50 -7.79 1.24 -10.79
CA ARG A 50 -9.26 1.23 -10.86
C ARG A 50 -9.90 1.51 -9.50
N VAL A 51 -9.42 0.83 -8.46
CA VAL A 51 -9.90 1.02 -7.09
C VAL A 51 -9.42 2.37 -6.56
N ILE A 52 -8.15 2.70 -6.75
CA ILE A 52 -7.58 3.97 -6.30
C ILE A 52 -8.34 5.17 -6.90
N ARG A 53 -8.77 5.10 -8.17
CA ARG A 53 -9.61 6.12 -8.83
C ARG A 53 -11.00 6.22 -8.21
N SER A 54 -11.63 5.12 -7.80
CA SER A 54 -12.99 5.17 -7.23
C SER A 54 -13.04 5.88 -5.88
N TYR A 55 -11.91 5.95 -5.16
CA TYR A 55 -11.78 6.74 -3.94
C TYR A 55 -11.34 8.19 -4.19
N GLY A 56 -11.03 8.58 -5.42
CA GLY A 56 -10.61 9.94 -5.76
C GLY A 56 -9.23 10.35 -5.24
N VAL A 57 -8.38 9.37 -4.88
CA VAL A 57 -7.05 9.61 -4.25
C VAL A 57 -5.88 9.32 -5.19
N LEU A 58 -6.14 9.15 -6.49
CA LEU A 58 -5.08 8.94 -7.47
C LEU A 58 -4.24 10.22 -7.61
N HIS A 59 -2.93 10.11 -7.36
CA HIS A 59 -2.01 11.23 -7.57
C HIS A 59 -2.01 11.67 -9.04
N PRO A 60 -1.98 12.98 -9.36
CA PRO A 60 -1.87 13.46 -10.73
C PRO A 60 -0.67 12.82 -11.45
N GLY A 61 -0.90 12.19 -12.59
CA GLY A 61 0.13 11.49 -13.37
C GLY A 61 0.41 10.04 -12.97
N ALA A 62 -0.20 9.53 -11.90
CA ALA A 62 -0.13 8.10 -11.57
C ALA A 62 -1.10 7.28 -12.43
N GLY A 63 -0.73 6.04 -12.78
CA GLY A 63 -1.57 5.11 -13.53
C GLY A 63 -1.75 5.42 -15.02
N ALA A 64 -0.84 6.21 -15.60
CA ALA A 64 -0.64 6.30 -17.05
C ALA A 64 0.44 5.28 -17.42
N SER A 65 0.00 4.13 -17.93
CA SER A 65 0.86 3.10 -18.54
C SER A 65 0.36 2.85 -19.96
#